data_AF-A0A699UAW5-F1
#
_entry.id   AF-A0A699UAW5-F1
#
_cell.length_a   1.000
_cell.length_b   1.000
_cell.length_c   1.000
_cell.angle_alpha   90.00
_cell.angle_beta   90.00
_cell.angle_gamma   90.00
#
_symmetry.space_group_name_H-M   'P 1'
#
loop_
_entity.id
_entity.type
_entity.pdbx_description
1 polymer ?
#
loop_
_entity_poly.entity_id
_entity_poly.type
_entity_poly.pdbx_seq_one_letter_code
_entity_poly.pdbx_strand_id
1 'polypeptide(L)' 'MHDEFEMSMMGELNFFLGLQIKQMEDRIFFNQSKYVKEMLKKFRLEDSKPTKTPMSMEIKLTKDDEADSVDSSKYR' A
#
# COMPACT_ATOMS: atom_id res chain seq x y z
N MET A 1 17.13 12.32 -19.86
CA MET A 1 16.07 11.36 -19.43
C MET A 1 16.44 10.72 -18.10
N HIS A 2 16.95 11.51 -17.14
CA HIS A 2 17.33 11.07 -15.79
C HIS A 2 16.86 12.07 -14.71
N ASP A 3 16.06 13.08 -15.08
CA ASP A 3 15.81 14.26 -14.24
C ASP A 3 14.36 14.37 -13.76
N GLU A 4 13.70 13.26 -13.40
CA GLU A 4 12.33 13.36 -12.88
C GLU A 4 12.12 12.92 -11.44
N PHE A 5 13.03 12.17 -10.82
CA PHE A 5 13.02 11.99 -9.38
C PHE A 5 14.44 11.76 -8.88
N GLU A 6 14.89 12.62 -7.96
CA GLU A 6 16.08 12.33 -7.17
C GLU A 6 15.74 11.11 -6.30
N MET A 7 16.07 9.91 -6.80
CA MET A 7 16.03 8.70 -5.99
C MET A 7 17.08 8.86 -4.89
N SER A 8 16.69 9.49 -3.78
CA SER A 8 17.50 9.40 -2.58
C SER A 8 17.62 7.91 -2.28
N MET A 9 18.85 7.39 -2.19
CA MET A 9 19.09 6.05 -1.65
C MET A 9 18.67 6.10 -0.18
N MET A 10 17.38 5.90 0.06
CA MET A 10 16.74 6.09 1.36
C MET A 10 16.97 4.87 2.24
N GLY A 11 18.23 4.41 2.32
CA GLY A 11 18.65 3.24 3.08
C GLY A 11 17.68 2.05 2.96
N GLU A 12 17.59 1.29 4.05
CA GLU A 12 16.57 0.26 4.17
C GLU A 12 15.20 0.93 4.45
N LEU A 13 14.27 0.81 3.51
CA LEU A 13 12.89 1.28 3.64
C LEU A 13 12.21 0.52 4.79
N ASN A 14 12.02 1.20 5.92
CA ASN A 14 11.39 0.64 7.12
C ASN A 14 9.89 0.94 7.20
N PHE A 15 9.43 2.03 6.57
CA PHE A 15 8.03 2.43 6.54
C PHE A 15 7.68 3.07 5.19
N PHE A 16 6.53 2.70 4.62
CA PHE A 16 5.98 3.30 3.40
C PHE A 16 4.46 3.27 3.43
N LEU A 17 3.80 4.41 3.17
CA LEU A 17 2.32 4.53 3.23
C LEU A 17 1.69 4.03 4.54
N GLY A 18 2.41 4.12 5.67
CA GLY A 18 1.97 3.60 6.96
C GLY A 18 2.13 2.08 7.13
N LEU A 19 2.66 1.40 6.12
CA LEU A 19 3.07 0.00 6.15
C LEU A 19 4.48 -0.09 6.70
N GLN A 20 4.69 -0.94 7.70
CA GLN A 20 6.03 -1.27 8.15
C GLN A 20 6.63 -2.31 7.20
N ILE A 21 7.83 -2.05 6.73
CA ILE A 21 8.55 -2.88 5.78
C ILE A 21 9.77 -3.43 6.51
N LYS A 22 9.98 -4.74 6.41
CA LYS A 22 11.17 -5.42 6.89
C LYS A 22 11.81 -6.12 5.72
N GLN A 23 12.97 -5.63 5.29
CA GLN A 23 13.73 -6.26 4.22
C GLN A 23 14.62 -7.34 4.83
N MET A 24 14.72 -8.46 4.15
CA MET A 24 15.61 -9.57 4.44
C MET A 24 16.31 -9.93 3.13
N GLU A 25 17.42 -10.65 3.21
CA GLU A 25 18.27 -10.96 2.05
C GLU A 25 17.48 -11.51 0.84
N ASP A 26 16.49 -12.38 1.10
CA ASP A 26 15.68 -13.01 0.04
C ASP A 26 14.22 -12.57 -0.01
N ARG A 27 13.76 -11.68 0.88
CA ARG A 27 12.33 -11.36 1.00
C ARG A 27 12.04 -10.00 1.62
N ILE A 28 10.92 -9.43 1.21
CA ILE A 28 10.35 -8.21 1.81
C ILE A 28 9.09 -8.61 2.58
N PHE A 29 9.05 -8.29 3.87
CA PHE A 29 7.89 -8.51 4.72
C PHE A 29 7.15 -7.19 4.95
N PHE A 30 5.84 -7.21 4.69
CA PHE A 30 4.95 -6.07 4.93
C PHE A 30 4.11 -6.31 6.19
N ASN A 31 4.14 -5.39 7.13
CA ASN A 31 3.30 -5.38 8.32
C ASN A 31 2.38 -4.15 8.30
N GLN A 32 1.07 -4.41 8.20
CA GLN A 32 0.05 -3.36 8.17
C GLN A 32 -0.67 -3.16 9.52
N SER A 33 -0.22 -3.83 10.59
CA SER A 33 -0.96 -3.87 11.86
C SER A 33 -1.24 -2.48 12.43
N LYS A 34 -0.29 -1.55 12.31
CA LYS A 34 -0.46 -0.17 12.76
C LYS A 34 -1.49 0.56 11.90
N TYR A 35 -1.35 0.50 10.58
CA TYR A 35 -2.29 1.11 9.63
C TYR A 35 -3.72 0.63 9.84
N VAL A 36 -3.93 -0.69 9.98
CA VAL A 36 -5.25 -1.28 10.24
C VAL A 36 -5.84 -0.76 11.55
N LYS A 37 -5.04 -0.70 12.64
CA LYS A 37 -5.51 -0.16 13.93
C LYS A 37 -5.91 1.31 13.81
N GLU A 38 -5.12 2.13 13.14
CA GLU A 38 -5.42 3.55 12.91
C GLU A 38 -6.67 3.73 12.05
N MET A 39 -6.85 2.90 11.01
CA MET A 39 -8.05 2.88 10.18
C MET A 39 -9.29 2.52 11.01
N LEU A 40 -9.24 1.44 11.79
CA LEU A 40 -10.38 1.04 12.65
C LEU A 40 -10.74 2.14 13.64
N LYS A 41 -9.74 2.77 14.28
CA LYS A 41 -9.96 3.89 15.18
C LYS A 41 -10.59 5.09 14.48
N LYS A 42 -10.13 5.44 13.28
CA LYS A 42 -10.68 6.56 12.47
C LYS A 42 -12.19 6.39 12.22
N PHE A 43 -12.64 5.16 12.04
CA PHE A 43 -14.04 4.84 11.79
C PHE A 43 -14.80 4.35 13.03
N ARG A 44 -14.18 4.39 14.22
CA ARG A 44 -14.77 3.93 15.49
C ARG A 44 -15.19 2.45 15.46
N LEU A 45 -14.40 1.62 14.78
CA LEU A 45 -14.61 0.18 14.59
C LEU A 45 -13.66 -0.68 15.45
N GLU A 46 -12.96 -0.09 16.41
CA GLU A 46 -11.97 -0.78 17.26
C GLU A 46 -12.56 -1.95 18.08
N ASP A 47 -13.82 -1.84 18.51
CA ASP A 47 -14.55 -2.87 19.26
C ASP A 47 -15.46 -3.75 18.37
N SER A 48 -15.38 -3.59 17.04
CA SER A 48 -16.21 -4.36 16.13
C SER A 48 -15.84 -5.85 16.15
N LYS A 49 -16.85 -6.72 16.05
CA LYS A 49 -16.62 -8.17 16.04
C LYS A 49 -15.72 -8.56 14.86
N PRO A 50 -14.59 -9.24 15.10
CA PRO A 50 -13.72 -9.70 14.02
C PRO A 50 -14.49 -10.69 13.14
N THR A 51 -14.48 -10.43 11.84
CA THR A 51 -15.04 -11.34 10.84
C THR A 51 -13.89 -11.83 9.97
N LYS A 52 -13.88 -13.13 9.68
CA LYS A 52 -12.91 -13.71 8.75
C LYS A 52 -13.29 -13.29 7.34
N THR A 53 -12.78 -12.15 6.90
CA THR A 53 -12.78 -11.76 5.50
C THR A 53 -11.40 -12.15 4.96
N PRO A 54 -11.26 -13.27 4.24
CA PRO A 54 -10.00 -13.57 3.58
C PRO A 54 -9.65 -12.43 2.64
N MET A 55 -8.43 -11.90 2.76
CA MET A 55 -7.88 -11.00 1.75
C MET A 55 -7.80 -11.79 0.45
N SER A 56 -8.39 -11.29 -0.64
CA SER A 56 -8.29 -11.94 -1.94
C SER A 56 -6.81 -12.13 -2.27
N MET A 57 -6.37 -13.38 -2.46
CA MET A 57 -5.01 -13.67 -2.89
C MET A 57 -4.78 -13.23 -4.35
N GLU A 58 -5.86 -13.17 -5.13
CA GLU A 58 -5.85 -12.69 -6.51
C GLU A 58 -6.36 -11.25 -6.55
N ILE A 59 -5.45 -10.30 -6.71
CA ILE A 59 -5.80 -8.99 -7.27
C ILE A 59 -5.73 -9.16 -8.77
N LYS A 60 -6.86 -9.47 -9.42
CA LYS A 60 -6.95 -9.42 -10.88
C LYS A 60 -7.01 -7.96 -11.31
N LEU A 61 -5.85 -7.36 -11.51
CA LEU A 61 -5.74 -6.08 -12.21
C LEU A 61 -6.02 -6.35 -13.69
N THR A 62 -7.27 -6.20 -14.10
CA THR A 62 -7.65 -6.19 -15.51
C THR A 62 -7.55 -4.76 -16.03
N LYS A 63 -7.02 -4.61 -17.24
CA LYS A 63 -7.09 -3.35 -17.95
C LYS A 63 -8.58 -3.11 -18.26
N ASP A 64 -9.09 -1.98 -17.81
CA ASP A 64 -10.43 -1.55 -18.19
C ASP A 64 -10.31 -0.89 -19.57
N ASP A 65 -10.64 -1.64 -20.61
CA ASP A 65 -10.53 -1.18 -22.00
C ASP A 65 -11.62 -0.14 -22.35
N GLU A 66 -12.63 0.03 -21.50
CA GLU A 66 -13.66 1.07 -21.61
C GLU A 66 -13.37 2.30 -20.73
N ALA A 67 -12.36 2.24 -19.86
CA ALA A 67 -12.00 3.38 -19.02
C ALA A 67 -11.41 4.52 -19.84
N ASP A 68 -11.92 5.73 -19.60
CA ASP A 68 -11.37 6.96 -20.16
C ASP A 68 -9.87 7.06 -19.86
N SER A 69 -9.10 7.52 -20.85
CA SER A 69 -7.67 7.73 -20.69
C SER A 69 -7.42 8.73 -19.54
N VAL A 70 -6.84 8.25 -18.45
CA VAL A 70 -6.54 9.08 -17.29
C VAL A 70 -5.26 9.87 -17.56
N ASP A 71 -5.37 11.19 -17.52
CA ASP A 71 -4.22 12.09 -17.56
C ASP A 71 -3.40 11.95 -16.26
N SER A 72 -2.23 11.33 -16.38
CA SER A 72 -1.33 11.07 -15.26
C SER A 72 -0.83 12.35 -14.58
N SER A 73 -0.85 13.50 -15.26
CA SER A 73 -0.42 14.78 -14.67
C SER A 73 -1.35 15.30 -13.58
N LYS A 74 -2.61 14.81 -13.52
CA LYS A 74 -3.58 15.18 -12.50
C LYS A 74 -3.30 14.60 -11.11
N TYR A 75 -2.47 13.56 -11.04
CA TYR A 75 -2.14 12.83 -9.81
C TYR A 75 -0.66 12.94 -9.43
N ARG A 76 0.08 13.79 -10.14
CA ARG A 76 1.51 14.00 -9.98
C ARG A 76 1.80 15.04 -8.91
#